data_AF-A0A9J5ZC61-F1
#
_entry.id   AF-A0A9J5ZC61-F1
#
_cell.length_a   1.000
_cell.length_b   1.000
_cell.length_c   1.000
_cell.angle_alpha   90.00
_cell.angle_beta   90.00
_cell.angle_gamma   90.00
#
_symmetry.space_group_name_H-M   'P 1'
#
loop_
_entity.id
_entity.type
_entity.pdbx_description
1 polymer ?
#
loop_
_entity_poly.entity_id
_entity_poly.type
_entity_poly.pdbx_seq_one_letter_code
_entity_poly.pdbx_strand_id
1 'polypeptide(L)'
;MRGVEVPLTPTALNQLLGTTDAPSNVLIGIDVSPPYQQIRHALCGAQSIAKWIRHGHRGYHQSYPYAHMNREARVWLKIVMNCLIPGLYFIEVTRDRVCLVYSLMKDLPINVGAVLKLAMRKARVHRCRSKFDSEADEGDLLALEGISGDADMDE
;
A
#
# COMPACT_ATOMS: atom_id res chain seq x y z
N MET A 1 -21.43 -22.10 -15.36
CA MET A 1 -21.70 -20.73 -14.90
C MET A 1 -20.82 -19.79 -15.70
N ARG A 2 -21.39 -18.87 -16.50
CA ARG A 2 -20.64 -17.78 -17.13
C ARG A 2 -20.40 -16.70 -16.07
N GLY A 3 -19.20 -16.12 -16.07
CA GLY A 3 -18.78 -15.11 -15.09
C GLY A 3 -19.72 -13.91 -15.09
N VAL A 4 -20.25 -13.58 -13.91
CA VAL A 4 -20.93 -12.31 -13.69
C VAL A 4 -19.86 -11.23 -13.68
N GLU A 5 -20.00 -10.23 -14.55
CA GLU A 5 -19.12 -9.08 -14.56
C GLU A 5 -19.45 -8.21 -13.35
N VAL A 6 -18.65 -8.33 -12.28
CA VAL A 6 -18.85 -7.55 -11.05
C VAL A 6 -18.06 -6.24 -11.19
N PRO A 7 -18.73 -5.07 -11.24
CA PRO A 7 -18.01 -3.81 -11.28
C PRO A 7 -17.21 -3.63 -10.00
N LEU A 8 -15.91 -3.34 -10.13
CA LEU A 8 -14.97 -3.12 -9.00
C LEU A 8 -15.22 -1.74 -8.35
N THR A 9 -16.37 -1.58 -7.72
CA THR A 9 -16.73 -0.42 -6.89
C THR A 9 -16.39 -0.69 -5.41
N PRO A 10 -16.12 0.35 -4.60
CA PRO A 10 -15.93 0.17 -3.16
C PRO A 10 -17.09 -0.60 -2.50
N THR A 11 -18.34 -0.26 -2.87
CA THR A 11 -19.55 -0.92 -2.35
C THR A 11 -19.60 -2.41 -2.73
N ALA A 12 -19.30 -2.77 -3.98
CA ALA A 12 -19.27 -4.18 -4.40
C ALA A 12 -18.18 -4.97 -3.65
N LEU A 13 -17.02 -4.36 -3.41
CA LEU A 13 -15.95 -4.96 -2.61
C LEU A 13 -16.35 -5.09 -1.14
N ASN A 14 -17.04 -4.11 -0.57
CA ASN A 14 -17.56 -4.18 0.79
C ASN A 14 -18.58 -5.32 0.95
N GLN A 15 -19.53 -5.44 0.00
CA GLN A 15 -20.49 -6.54 -0.03
C GLN A 15 -19.81 -7.90 -0.14
N LEU A 16 -18.80 -8.03 -1.01
CA LEU A 16 -18.04 -9.27 -1.17
C LEU A 16 -17.31 -9.69 0.11
N LEU A 17 -16.75 -8.72 0.85
CA LEU A 17 -15.99 -8.97 2.08
C LEU A 17 -16.88 -9.04 3.34
N GLY A 18 -18.18 -8.75 3.22
CA GLY A 18 -19.07 -8.63 4.36
C GLY A 18 -18.74 -7.43 5.27
N THR A 19 -18.15 -6.36 4.73
CA THR A 19 -17.78 -5.15 5.48
C THR A 19 -18.80 -4.02 5.28
N THR A 20 -18.86 -3.10 6.22
CA THR A 20 -19.74 -1.93 6.16
C THR A 20 -19.31 -0.94 5.08
N ASP A 21 -20.29 -0.37 4.37
CA ASP A 21 -20.05 0.73 3.43
C ASP A 21 -19.96 2.07 4.17
N ALA A 22 -18.84 2.27 4.85
CA ALA A 22 -18.60 3.46 5.66
C ALA A 22 -18.14 4.67 4.82
N PRO A 23 -18.17 5.90 5.36
CA PRO A 23 -17.61 7.06 4.69
C PRO A 23 -16.10 6.89 4.42
N SER A 24 -15.68 7.13 3.17
CA SER A 24 -14.28 6.95 2.76
C SER A 24 -13.31 7.97 3.39
N ASN A 25 -13.83 9.07 3.96
CA ASN A 25 -13.03 10.16 4.52
C ASN A 25 -12.52 9.89 5.95
N VAL A 26 -13.03 8.88 6.67
CA VAL A 26 -12.61 8.60 8.05
C VAL A 26 -11.11 8.31 8.11
N LEU A 27 -10.65 7.34 7.32
CA LEU A 27 -9.22 6.99 7.27
C LEU A 27 -8.36 8.14 6.72
N ILE A 28 -8.89 8.93 5.78
CA ILE A 28 -8.19 10.12 5.26
C ILE A 28 -7.99 11.15 6.37
N GLY A 29 -9.01 11.42 7.18
CA GLY A 29 -8.92 12.33 8.32
C GLY A 29 -7.88 11.87 9.33
N ILE A 30 -7.84 10.57 9.63
CA ILE A 30 -6.83 9.98 10.53
C ILE A 30 -5.43 10.08 9.93
N ASP A 31 -5.25 9.84 8.63
CA ASP A 31 -3.93 9.94 7.99
C ASP A 31 -3.42 11.39 7.91
N VAL A 32 -4.32 12.36 7.70
CA VAL A 32 -3.99 13.80 7.66
C VAL A 32 -3.65 14.34 9.04
N SER A 33 -4.46 14.00 10.06
CA SER A 33 -4.25 14.42 11.44
C SER A 33 -4.31 13.22 12.38
N PRO A 34 -3.23 12.42 12.47
CA PRO A 34 -3.23 11.23 13.30
C PRO A 34 -3.41 11.60 14.78
N PRO A 35 -4.29 10.91 15.54
CA PRO A 35 -4.39 11.08 16.98
C PRO A 35 -3.18 10.39 17.65
N TYR A 36 -2.00 11.02 17.55
CA TYR A 36 -0.70 10.43 17.84
C TYR A 36 -0.61 9.72 19.20
N GLN A 37 -1.18 10.33 20.24
CA GLN A 37 -1.22 9.75 21.58
C GLN A 37 -2.09 8.50 21.65
N GLN A 38 -3.29 8.54 21.04
CA GLN A 38 -4.21 7.40 21.03
C GLN A 38 -3.62 6.24 20.21
N ILE A 39 -2.97 6.54 19.08
CA ILE A 39 -2.24 5.55 18.28
C ILE A 39 -1.14 4.89 19.13
N ARG A 40 -0.29 5.68 19.79
CA ARG A 40 0.77 5.13 20.65
C ARG A 40 0.20 4.23 21.74
N HIS A 41 -0.85 4.69 22.42
CA HIS A 41 -1.47 3.91 23.50
C HIS A 41 -2.09 2.61 22.99
N ALA A 42 -2.78 2.65 21.85
CA ALA A 42 -3.41 1.48 21.26
C ALA A 42 -2.38 0.46 20.75
N LEU A 43 -1.35 0.94 20.03
CA LEU A 43 -0.39 0.06 19.36
C LEU A 43 0.73 -0.42 20.29
N CYS A 44 1.11 0.37 21.30
CA CYS A 44 2.27 0.08 22.15
C CYS A 44 1.97 0.04 23.65
N GLY A 45 0.76 0.40 24.06
CA GLY A 45 0.39 0.52 25.48
C GLY A 45 0.57 1.93 26.04
N ALA A 46 -0.13 2.22 27.14
CA ALA A 46 -0.20 3.56 27.74
C ALA A 46 1.14 4.09 28.26
N GLN A 47 2.02 3.20 28.73
CA GLN A 47 3.35 3.55 29.26
C GLN A 47 4.44 3.57 28.19
N SER A 48 4.08 3.38 26.91
CA SER A 48 5.05 3.34 25.83
C SER A 48 5.68 4.71 25.59
N ILE A 49 7.00 4.72 25.43
CA ILE A 49 7.79 5.87 24.99
C ILE A 49 8.02 5.90 23.47
N ALA A 50 7.38 5.01 22.71
CA ALA A 50 7.55 4.91 21.26
C ALA A 50 7.19 6.22 20.55
N LYS A 51 8.08 6.65 19.64
CA LYS A 51 7.96 7.89 18.88
C LYS A 51 7.85 7.60 17.40
N TRP A 52 7.12 8.48 16.72
CA TRP A 52 7.08 8.52 15.27
C TRP A 52 8.43 8.94 14.72
N ILE A 53 8.86 8.28 13.65
CA ILE A 53 10.06 8.63 12.90
C ILE A 53 9.66 9.73 11.91
N ARG A 54 10.43 10.82 11.91
CA ARG A 54 10.15 12.01 11.10
C ARG A 54 11.03 12.04 9.85
N HIS A 55 10.46 12.50 8.75
CA HIS A 55 11.23 12.78 7.56
C HIS A 55 12.06 14.06 7.73
N GLY A 56 13.38 13.93 7.57
CA GLY A 56 14.38 14.93 7.99
C GLY A 56 14.14 16.36 7.47
N HIS A 57 13.65 16.54 6.24
CA HIS A 57 13.54 17.88 5.65
C HIS A 57 12.20 18.59 5.85
N ARG A 58 11.12 17.86 6.13
CA ARG A 58 9.75 18.41 6.13
C ARG A 58 9.04 18.24 7.47
N GLY A 59 9.69 17.58 8.45
CA GLY A 59 9.15 17.39 9.79
C GLY A 59 7.91 16.51 9.89
N TYR A 60 7.41 15.94 8.78
CA TYR A 60 6.25 15.07 8.80
C TYR A 60 6.59 13.72 9.42
N HIS A 61 5.67 13.18 10.22
CA HIS A 61 5.77 11.81 10.73
C HIS A 61 5.54 10.84 9.58
N GLN A 62 6.56 10.03 9.27
CA GLN A 62 6.60 9.16 8.10
C GLN A 62 6.31 7.71 8.45
N SER A 63 6.96 7.21 9.50
CA SER A 63 6.91 5.81 9.89
C SER A 63 6.87 5.63 11.40
N TYR A 64 6.49 4.43 11.82
CA TYR A 64 6.37 4.03 13.20
C TYR A 64 7.10 2.71 13.45
N PRO A 65 7.86 2.58 14.56
CA PRO A 65 8.72 1.44 14.79
C PRO A 65 7.91 0.18 15.18
N TYR A 66 8.00 -0.87 14.37
CA TYR A 66 7.32 -2.14 14.62
C TYR A 66 7.79 -2.82 15.91
N ALA A 67 9.06 -2.65 16.28
CA ALA A 67 9.65 -3.24 17.48
C ALA A 67 8.87 -2.89 18.76
N HIS A 68 8.19 -1.75 18.81
CA HIS A 68 7.42 -1.32 19.97
C HIS A 68 5.95 -1.72 19.94
N MET A 69 5.44 -2.31 18.85
CA MET A 69 4.04 -2.71 18.76
C MET A 69 3.74 -3.91 19.68
N ASN A 70 2.57 -3.90 20.32
CA ASN A 70 2.04 -5.01 21.08
C ASN A 70 1.60 -6.16 20.14
N ARG A 71 1.31 -7.33 20.72
CA ARG A 71 0.99 -8.54 19.94
C ARG A 71 -0.21 -8.35 19.01
N GLU A 72 -1.26 -7.71 19.50
CA GLU A 72 -2.49 -7.47 18.74
C GLU A 72 -2.24 -6.56 17.52
N ALA A 73 -1.56 -5.43 17.73
CA ALA A 73 -1.18 -4.52 16.66
C ALA A 73 -0.34 -5.19 15.57
N ARG A 74 0.55 -6.13 15.95
CA ARG A 74 1.35 -6.90 14.97
C ARG A 74 0.50 -7.86 14.15
N VAL A 75 -0.52 -8.49 14.74
CA VAL A 75 -1.45 -9.36 14.01
C VAL A 75 -2.23 -8.54 12.99
N TRP A 76 -2.82 -7.43 13.43
CA TRP A 76 -3.51 -6.50 12.52
C TRP A 76 -2.61 -5.98 11.41
N LEU A 77 -1.37 -5.61 11.74
CA LEU A 77 -0.41 -5.16 10.73
C LEU A 77 -0.12 -6.23 9.68
N LYS A 78 0.03 -7.49 10.07
CA LYS A 78 0.23 -8.59 9.11
C LYS A 78 -0.98 -8.73 8.17
N ILE A 79 -2.21 -8.60 8.68
CA ILE A 79 -3.42 -8.62 7.84
C ILE A 79 -3.39 -7.42 6.88
N VAL A 80 -3.16 -6.22 7.39
CA VAL A 80 -3.08 -4.99 6.58
C VAL A 80 -2.03 -5.11 5.47
N MET A 81 -0.84 -5.59 5.80
CA MET A 81 0.28 -5.68 4.85
C MET A 81 0.14 -6.81 3.85
N ASN A 82 -0.65 -7.85 4.11
CA ASN A 82 -0.88 -8.92 3.14
C ASN A 82 -2.12 -8.68 2.28
N CYS A 83 -3.16 -8.06 2.84
CA CYS A 83 -4.49 -8.02 2.21
C CYS A 83 -4.89 -6.63 1.70
N LEU A 84 -4.44 -5.54 2.35
CA LEU A 84 -5.01 -4.20 2.14
C LEU A 84 -4.00 -3.23 1.52
N ILE A 85 -2.84 -3.06 2.14
CA ILE A 85 -1.77 -2.16 1.69
C ILE A 85 -0.46 -2.94 1.68
N PRO A 86 -0.15 -3.65 0.58
CA PRO A 86 1.05 -4.48 0.45
C PRO A 86 2.32 -3.75 0.85
N GLY A 87 3.20 -4.41 1.60
CA GLY A 87 4.51 -3.88 1.98
C GLY A 87 5.53 -4.99 2.18
N LEU A 88 6.79 -4.70 1.88
CA LEU A 88 7.88 -5.69 1.87
C LEU A 88 8.58 -5.84 3.22
N TYR A 89 8.62 -4.78 4.02
CA TYR A 89 9.41 -4.73 5.25
C TYR A 89 8.57 -4.26 6.44
N PHE A 90 8.78 -4.92 7.58
CA PHE A 90 8.07 -4.62 8.82
C PHE A 90 8.82 -3.66 9.74
N ILE A 91 10.09 -3.31 9.48
CA ILE A 91 10.93 -2.57 10.44
C ILE A 91 10.34 -1.18 10.76
N GLU A 92 9.99 -0.44 9.70
CA GLU A 92 9.39 0.89 9.77
C GLU A 92 8.03 0.88 9.08
N VAL A 93 6.98 0.94 9.88
CA VAL A 93 5.60 0.87 9.38
C VAL A 93 5.18 2.26 8.92
N THR A 94 4.84 2.41 7.65
CA THR A 94 4.41 3.68 7.06
C THR A 94 3.15 4.23 7.74
N ARG A 95 3.00 5.56 7.75
CA ARG A 95 1.88 6.26 8.39
C ARG A 95 0.50 5.74 7.98
N ASP A 96 0.28 5.50 6.71
CA ASP A 96 -1.00 4.99 6.18
C ASP A 96 -1.36 3.61 6.77
N ARG A 97 -0.38 2.70 6.86
CA ARG A 97 -0.56 1.38 7.48
C ARG A 97 -0.80 1.48 8.98
N VAL A 98 -0.08 2.37 9.68
CA VAL A 98 -0.27 2.61 11.12
C VAL A 98 -1.67 3.15 11.40
N CYS A 99 -2.14 4.12 10.62
CA CYS A 99 -3.48 4.69 10.74
C CYS A 99 -4.57 3.64 10.47
N LEU A 100 -4.35 2.76 9.49
CA LEU A 100 -5.27 1.66 9.18
C LEU A 100 -5.31 0.61 10.30
N VAL A 101 -4.15 0.18 10.83
CA VAL A 101 -4.08 -0.73 11.98
C VAL A 101 -4.79 -0.14 13.19
N TYR A 102 -4.53 1.13 13.50
CA TYR A 102 -5.22 1.84 14.58
C TYR A 102 -6.73 1.85 14.38
N SER A 103 -7.19 2.15 13.16
CA SER A 103 -8.62 2.21 12.84
C SER A 103 -9.30 0.86 13.02
N LEU A 104 -8.63 -0.23 12.62
CA LEU A 104 -9.12 -1.60 12.82
C LEU A 104 -9.17 -1.98 14.30
N MET A 105 -8.11 -1.70 15.07
CA MET A 105 -8.06 -1.98 16.52
C MET A 105 -9.07 -1.19 17.36
N LYS A 106 -9.63 -0.11 16.80
CA LYS A 106 -10.61 0.76 17.46
C LYS A 106 -12.00 0.66 16.86
N ASP A 107 -12.22 -0.31 15.97
CA ASP A 107 -13.48 -0.54 15.29
C ASP A 107 -14.04 0.74 14.65
N LEU A 108 -13.15 1.58 14.12
CA LEU A 108 -13.56 2.80 13.44
C LEU A 108 -14.25 2.43 12.12
N PRO A 109 -15.30 3.16 11.71
CA PRO A 109 -16.06 2.85 10.51
C PRO A 109 -15.24 3.20 9.26
N ILE A 110 -14.36 2.28 8.86
CA ILE A 110 -13.52 2.42 7.68
C ILE A 110 -14.14 1.73 6.46
N ASN A 111 -13.99 2.34 5.29
CA ASN A 111 -14.43 1.75 4.04
C ASN A 111 -13.33 0.84 3.47
N VAL A 112 -13.34 -0.44 3.83
CA VAL A 112 -12.33 -1.42 3.42
C VAL A 112 -12.29 -1.59 1.91
N GLY A 113 -13.45 -1.61 1.25
CA GLY A 113 -13.58 -1.67 -0.21
C GLY A 113 -12.93 -0.48 -0.91
N ALA A 114 -13.01 0.73 -0.33
CA ALA A 114 -12.33 1.91 -0.86
C ALA A 114 -10.80 1.80 -0.72
N VAL A 115 -10.32 1.29 0.42
CA VAL A 115 -8.88 1.03 0.64
C VAL A 115 -8.37 0.02 -0.37
N LEU A 116 -9.07 -1.10 -0.54
CA LEU A 116 -8.71 -2.16 -1.49
C LEU A 116 -8.72 -1.65 -2.93
N LYS A 117 -9.75 -0.90 -3.33
CA LYS A 117 -9.82 -0.28 -4.66
C LYS A 117 -8.65 0.67 -4.92
N LEU A 118 -8.24 1.45 -3.91
CA LEU A 118 -7.08 2.33 -4.02
C LEU A 118 -5.78 1.52 -4.17
N ALA A 119 -5.60 0.45 -3.41
CA ALA A 119 -4.46 -0.44 -3.52
C ALA A 119 -4.37 -1.10 -4.90
N MET A 120 -5.48 -1.64 -5.41
CA MET A 120 -5.57 -2.20 -6.76
C MET A 120 -5.21 -1.16 -7.82
N ARG A 121 -5.71 0.08 -7.69
CA ARG A 121 -5.36 1.18 -8.61
C ARG A 121 -3.85 1.45 -8.60
N LYS A 122 -3.24 1.56 -7.42
CA LYS A 122 -1.79 1.79 -7.28
C LYS A 122 -0.96 0.66 -7.90
N ALA A 123 -1.36 -0.59 -7.68
CA ALA A 123 -0.69 -1.76 -8.26
C ALA A 123 -0.77 -1.77 -9.80
N ARG A 124 -1.93 -1.41 -10.37
CA ARG A 124 -2.08 -1.29 -11.84
C ARG A 124 -1.14 -0.24 -12.42
N VAL A 125 -1.01 0.92 -11.77
CA VAL A 125 -0.12 2.00 -12.23
C VAL A 125 1.36 1.59 -12.17
N HIS A 126 1.77 0.89 -11.12
CA HIS A 126 3.14 0.35 -11.03
C HIS A 126 3.44 -0.63 -12.17
N ARG A 127 2.48 -1.49 -12.50
CA ARG A 127 2.60 -2.43 -13.64
C ARG A 127 2.68 -1.73 -14.99
N CYS A 128 1.99 -0.59 -15.14
CA CYS A 128 2.09 0.20 -16.36
C CYS A 128 3.47 0.84 -16.50
N ARG A 129 4.02 1.44 -15.43
CA ARG A 129 5.40 1.96 -15.45
C ARG A 129 6.42 0.87 -15.77
N SER A 130 6.36 -0.27 -15.07
CA SER A 130 7.27 -1.38 -15.34
C SER A 130 7.11 -1.99 -16.75
N LYS A 131 5.92 -1.88 -17.36
CA LYS A 131 5.69 -2.33 -18.75
C LYS A 131 6.29 -1.38 -19.78
N PHE A 132 6.19 -0.06 -19.54
CA PHE A 132 6.89 0.92 -20.36
C PHE A 132 8.41 0.78 -20.26
N ASP A 133 8.92 0.45 -19.06
CA ASP A 133 10.35 0.18 -18.87
C ASP A 133 10.77 -1.16 -19.54
N SER A 134 9.91 -2.18 -19.57
CA SER A 134 10.21 -3.47 -20.23
C SER A 134 10.07 -3.44 -21.75
N GLU A 135 9.13 -2.67 -22.30
CA GLU A 135 9.01 -2.46 -23.76
C GLU A 135 10.17 -1.60 -24.31
N ALA A 136 10.77 -0.75 -23.46
CA ALA A 136 11.98 0.01 -23.81
C ALA A 136 13.23 -0.89 -23.91
N ASP A 137 13.36 -1.90 -23.05
CA ASP A 137 14.47 -2.88 -23.10
C ASP A 137 14.32 -3.88 -24.27
N GLU A 138 13.09 -4.25 -24.65
CA GLU A 138 12.84 -5.20 -25.76
C GLU A 138 13.03 -4.53 -27.14
N GLY A 139 12.76 -3.23 -27.24
CA GLY A 139 13.01 -2.43 -28.46
C GLY A 139 14.49 -2.21 -28.78
N ASP A 140 15.37 -2.14 -27.76
CA ASP A 140 16.82 -1.99 -27.93
C ASP A 140 17.51 -3.34 -28.24
N LEU A 141 16.96 -4.47 -27.78
CA LEU A 141 17.51 -5.80 -28.09
C LEU A 141 17.32 -6.19 -29.57
N LEU A 142 16.19 -5.82 -30.17
CA LEU A 142 15.88 -6.10 -31.58
C LEU A 142 16.65 -5.21 -32.57
N ALA A 143 17.25 -4.10 -32.11
CA ALA A 143 18.08 -3.23 -32.94
C ALA A 143 19.53 -3.75 -33.10
N LEU A 144 19.96 -4.69 -32.25
CA LEU A 144 21.33 -5.22 -32.26
C LEU A 144 21.48 -6.54 -33.04
N GLU A 145 20.39 -7.22 -33.38
CA GLU A 145 20.42 -8.44 -34.22
C GLU A 145 20.36 -8.14 -35.73
N GLY A 146 20.26 -6.87 -36.14
CA GLY A 146 20.13 -6.45 -37.54
C GLY A 146 21.42 -6.04 -38.26
N ILE A 147 22.59 -6.09 -37.62
CA ILE A 147 23.86 -5.63 -38.23
C ILE A 147 24.91 -6.75 -38.21
N SER A 148 24.71 -7.71 -39.10
CA SER A 148 25.70 -8.68 -39.58
C SER A 148 25.32 -8.89 -41.04
N GLY A 149 26.04 -8.48 -42.07
CA GLY A 149 27.47 -8.26 -42.19
C GLY A 149 27.84 -8.81 -43.56
N ASP A 150 27.51 -8.08 -44.63
CA ASP A 150 27.96 -8.42 -45.99
C ASP A 150 29.10 -7.45 -46.35
N ALA A 151 30.31 -7.94 -46.13
CA ALA A 151 31.51 -7.36 -46.69
C ALA A 151 31.83 -8.16 -47.97
N ASP A 152 31.38 -7.65 -49.11
CA ASP A 152 31.94 -8.04 -50.40
C ASP A 152 32.83 -6.89 -50.89
N MET A 153 34.14 -7.16 -50.80
CA MET A 153 35.13 -6.52 -51.66
C MET A 153 34.94 -7.06 -53.08
N ASP A 154 35.00 -6.20 -54.09
CA ASP A 154 35.88 -6.42 -55.26
C ASP A 154 35.91 -5.20 -56.20
N GLU A 155 37.17 -4.89 -56.57
CA GLU A 155 37.79 -4.03 -57.60
C GLU A 155 37.43 -2.53 -57.76
#